data_AF-A0A5K4EZQ3-F1
#
_entry.id   AF-A0A5K4EZQ3-F1
#
_cell.length_a   1.000
_cell.length_b   1.000
_cell.length_c   1.000
_cell.angle_alpha   90.00
_cell.angle_beta   90.00
_cell.angle_gamma   90.00
#
_symmetry.space_group_name_H-M   'P 1'
#
loop_
_entity.id
_entity.type
_entity.pdbx_description
1 polymer ?
#
loop_
_entity_poly.entity_id
_entity_poly.type
_entity_poly.pdbx_seq_one_letter_code
_entity_poly.pdbx_strand_id
1 'polypeptide(L)'
;MNICSIFNMQTAGEHSSCGYGVLSSGFSYDPLSFMKNNISFYNFSWCDYDVASLQFILDTVTVIQFAIFKGKIAVHCHAGLGRTGVIIACYLVFNNRISAEEAIQYVRFRRPGSIQTQNQVGCIYKFEKYLYLYRIYFGSHGQFSLEAFLKRQNVLLHGPERRRLRNIPKVNYFNYFSIPLFPRQ
;
A
#
# COMPACT_ATOMS: atom_id res chain seq x y z
N MET A 1 -4.18 -21.80 -2.96
CA MET A 1 -4.08 -20.37 -3.35
C MET A 1 -2.85 -20.21 -4.24
N ASN A 2 -2.96 -19.52 -5.38
CA ASN A 2 -1.83 -19.33 -6.32
C ASN A 2 -1.14 -17.98 -6.05
N ILE A 3 -0.30 -17.91 -5.02
CA ILE A 3 0.41 -16.69 -4.58
C ILE A 3 1.74 -16.60 -5.33
N CYS A 4 2.01 -15.48 -5.99
CA CYS A 4 3.22 -15.25 -6.78
C CYS A 4 4.24 -14.37 -6.05
N SER A 5 3.80 -13.56 -5.09
CA SER A 5 4.68 -12.67 -4.32
C SER A 5 4.27 -12.56 -2.86
N ILE A 6 5.24 -12.46 -1.97
CA ILE A 6 5.06 -12.24 -0.53
C ILE A 6 5.72 -10.91 -0.15
N PHE A 7 4.99 -10.08 0.56
CA PHE A 7 5.44 -8.82 1.14
C PHE A 7 5.49 -8.97 2.66
N ASN A 8 6.70 -9.10 3.18
CA ASN A 8 6.99 -9.16 4.60
C ASN A 8 7.10 -7.74 5.17
N MET A 9 6.37 -7.49 6.26
CA MET A 9 6.41 -6.21 6.99
C MET A 9 7.17 -6.30 8.32
N GLN A 10 7.80 -7.45 8.61
CA GLN A 10 8.51 -7.72 9.86
C GLN A 10 9.98 -7.31 9.79
N THR A 11 10.52 -6.74 10.87
CA THR A 11 11.96 -6.52 11.01
C THR A 11 12.66 -7.85 11.38
N ALA A 12 13.84 -8.12 10.84
CA ALA A 12 14.57 -9.34 11.18
C ALA A 12 14.87 -9.42 12.69
N GLY A 13 14.64 -10.58 13.29
CA GLY A 13 14.83 -10.84 14.72
C GLY A 13 13.69 -10.36 15.62
N GLU A 14 12.66 -9.69 15.08
CA GLU A 14 11.49 -9.34 15.88
C GLU A 14 10.72 -10.61 16.30
N HIS A 15 10.07 -10.57 17.47
CA HIS A 15 9.27 -11.69 17.99
C HIS A 15 10.05 -13.02 18.11
N SER A 16 11.35 -12.94 18.45
CA SER A 16 12.24 -14.11 18.60
C SER A 16 11.81 -15.10 19.69
N SER A 17 11.00 -14.66 20.65
CA SER A 17 10.44 -15.47 21.73
C SER A 17 9.05 -16.05 21.42
N CYS A 18 8.47 -15.76 20.26
CA CYS A 18 7.13 -16.24 19.88
C CYS A 18 7.19 -17.57 19.11
N GLY A 19 6.30 -18.50 19.43
CA GLY A 19 6.21 -19.80 18.74
C GLY A 19 7.50 -20.61 18.84
N TYR A 20 8.00 -21.11 17.71
CA TYR A 20 9.30 -21.81 17.62
C TYR A 20 10.49 -20.85 17.48
N GLY A 21 10.26 -19.54 17.66
CA GLY A 21 11.27 -18.50 17.52
C GLY A 21 11.59 -18.15 16.06
N VAL A 22 12.75 -17.52 15.87
CA VAL A 22 13.27 -17.09 14.56
C VAL A 22 14.40 -18.02 14.10
N LEU A 23 14.42 -18.32 12.81
CA LEU A 23 15.49 -19.06 12.16
C LEU A 23 16.71 -18.16 11.93
N SER A 24 17.79 -18.73 11.38
CA SER A 24 18.99 -17.98 10.98
C SER A 24 18.71 -16.88 9.95
N SER A 25 17.58 -16.95 9.24
CA SER A 25 17.07 -15.90 8.35
C SER A 25 16.61 -14.65 9.09
N GLY A 26 16.43 -14.70 10.41
CA GLY A 26 15.82 -13.65 11.23
C GLY A 26 14.29 -13.65 11.21
N PHE A 27 13.64 -14.63 10.59
CA PHE A 27 12.18 -14.77 10.55
C PHE A 27 11.74 -16.18 10.99
N SER A 28 10.45 -16.40 11.22
CA SER A 28 9.89 -17.72 11.55
C SER A 28 9.89 -18.71 10.36
N TYR A 29 10.39 -18.27 9.20
CA TYR A 29 10.50 -19.04 7.97
C TYR A 29 11.78 -18.63 7.22
N ASP A 30 12.21 -19.44 6.26
CA ASP A 30 13.31 -19.11 5.36
C ASP A 30 12.77 -18.44 4.08
N PRO A 31 13.03 -17.15 3.82
CA PRO A 31 12.60 -16.48 2.60
C PRO A 31 13.11 -17.15 1.31
N LEU A 32 14.27 -17.83 1.37
CA LEU A 32 14.82 -18.51 0.21
C LEU A 32 13.93 -19.67 -0.24
N SER A 33 13.16 -20.28 0.68
CA SER A 33 12.21 -21.35 0.34
C SER A 33 11.13 -20.88 -0.63
N PHE A 34 10.66 -19.64 -0.51
CA PHE A 34 9.68 -19.05 -1.43
C PHE A 34 10.29 -18.84 -2.82
N MET A 35 11.49 -18.26 -2.87
CA MET A 35 12.17 -17.99 -4.14
C MET A 35 12.51 -19.27 -4.91
N LYS A 36 12.90 -20.34 -4.22
CA LYS A 36 13.08 -21.68 -4.81
C LYS A 36 11.81 -22.24 -5.46
N ASN A 37 10.65 -21.81 -4.99
CA ASN A 37 9.34 -22.20 -5.51
C ASN A 37 8.72 -21.13 -6.42
N ASN A 38 9.54 -20.25 -7.01
CA ASN A 38 9.10 -19.17 -7.91
C ASN A 38 8.13 -18.16 -7.29
N ILE A 39 8.18 -17.99 -5.96
CA ILE A 39 7.43 -16.96 -5.23
C ILE A 39 8.41 -15.83 -4.89
N SER A 40 8.15 -14.63 -5.41
CA SER A 40 8.99 -13.46 -5.14
C SER A 40 8.83 -13.02 -3.68
N PHE A 41 9.92 -12.65 -3.01
CA PHE A 41 9.89 -12.19 -1.63
C PHE A 41 10.37 -10.74 -1.54
N TYR A 42 9.56 -9.88 -0.93
CA TYR A 42 9.85 -8.46 -0.74
C TYR A 42 9.83 -8.13 0.75
N ASN A 43 10.89 -7.51 1.24
CA ASN A 43 11.00 -7.10 2.64
C ASN A 43 10.79 -5.58 2.78
N PHE A 44 9.65 -5.18 3.35
CA PHE A 44 9.27 -3.79 3.62
C PHE A 44 8.95 -3.62 5.10
N SER A 45 9.97 -3.61 5.95
CA SER A 45 9.80 -3.63 7.40
C SER A 45 9.79 -2.25 8.04
N TRP A 46 8.94 -2.08 9.06
CA TRP A 46 9.08 -1.01 10.06
C TRP A 46 8.70 -1.52 11.45
N CYS A 47 9.06 -0.75 12.48
CA CYS A 47 8.86 -1.12 13.89
C CYS A 47 7.41 -1.52 14.20
N ASP A 48 7.24 -2.54 15.04
CA ASP A 48 5.92 -3.02 15.41
C ASP A 48 5.12 -1.95 16.18
N TYR A 49 3.80 -1.91 15.96
CA TYR A 49 2.89 -0.86 16.43
C TYR A 49 3.15 0.57 15.97
N ASP A 50 4.26 0.81 15.27
CA ASP A 50 4.63 2.12 14.73
C ASP A 50 4.08 2.33 13.30
N VAL A 51 4.43 3.47 12.71
CA VAL A 51 4.03 3.92 11.38
C VAL A 51 5.27 4.19 10.53
N ALA A 52 5.23 3.75 9.27
CA ALA A 52 6.28 4.08 8.31
C ALA A 52 6.14 5.53 7.81
N SER A 53 7.23 6.06 7.22
CA SER A 53 7.18 7.35 6.54
C SER A 53 6.25 7.30 5.32
N LEU A 54 5.63 8.43 4.98
CA LEU A 54 4.66 8.48 3.87
C LEU A 54 5.31 8.14 2.52
N GLN A 55 6.58 8.51 2.34
CA GLN A 55 7.36 8.13 1.16
C GLN A 55 7.60 6.61 1.11
N PHE A 56 7.98 6.00 2.24
CA PHE A 56 8.17 4.54 2.30
C PHE A 56 6.88 3.79 1.98
N ILE A 57 5.74 4.26 2.50
CA ILE A 57 4.42 3.69 2.17
C ILE A 57 4.14 3.84 0.67
N LEU A 58 4.38 5.00 0.08
CA LEU A 58 4.20 5.24 -1.35
C LEU A 58 5.03 4.28 -2.21
N ASP A 59 6.31 4.11 -1.87
CA ASP A 59 7.21 3.19 -2.57
C ASP A 59 6.72 1.75 -2.45
N THR A 60 6.30 1.35 -1.24
CA THR A 60 5.77 0.00 -0.95
C THR A 60 4.50 -0.29 -1.75
N VAL A 61 3.50 0.61 -1.73
CA VAL A 61 2.24 0.39 -2.47
C VAL A 61 2.45 0.39 -4.00
N THR A 62 3.47 1.12 -4.47
CA THR A 62 3.87 1.11 -5.89
C THR A 62 4.45 -0.25 -6.31
N VAL A 63 5.28 -0.87 -5.47
CA VAL A 63 5.82 -2.22 -5.71
C VAL A 63 4.71 -3.28 -5.59
N ILE A 64 3.82 -3.14 -4.62
CA ILE A 64 2.61 -3.98 -4.49
C ILE A 64 1.79 -3.96 -5.78
N GLN A 65 1.53 -2.78 -6.34
CA GLN A 65 0.76 -2.63 -7.57
C GLN A 65 1.42 -3.34 -8.76
N PHE A 66 2.74 -3.26 -8.87
CA PHE A 66 3.48 -4.01 -9.88
C PHE A 66 3.39 -5.52 -9.67
N ALA A 67 3.50 -6.00 -8.44
CA ALA A 67 3.39 -7.43 -8.12
C ALA A 67 1.98 -7.98 -8.38
N ILE A 68 0.92 -7.21 -8.10
CA ILE A 68 -0.46 -7.58 -8.40
C ILE A 68 -0.69 -7.79 -9.89
N PHE A 69 -0.04 -7.00 -10.75
CA PHE A 69 -0.10 -7.19 -12.20
C PHE A 69 0.49 -8.54 -12.65
N LYS A 70 1.42 -9.12 -11.88
CA LYS A 70 2.01 -10.43 -12.17
C LYS A 70 1.21 -11.60 -11.60
N GLY A 71 0.40 -11.39 -10.57
CA GLY A 71 -0.37 -12.44 -9.93
C GLY A 71 -0.84 -12.09 -8.52
N LYS A 72 -1.42 -13.06 -7.81
CA LYS A 72 -1.89 -12.83 -6.44
C LYS A 72 -0.71 -12.64 -5.50
N ILE A 73 -0.86 -11.74 -4.54
CA ILE A 73 0.18 -11.46 -3.54
C ILE A 73 -0.31 -11.83 -2.14
N ALA A 74 0.62 -12.05 -1.22
CA ALA A 74 0.38 -12.07 0.22
C ALA A 74 1.12 -10.91 0.88
N VAL A 75 0.48 -10.30 1.87
CA VAL A 75 1.09 -9.29 2.72
C VAL A 75 0.94 -9.74 4.17
N HIS A 76 2.01 -9.71 4.96
CA HIS A 76 1.93 -10.11 6.35
C HIS A 76 2.89 -9.31 7.24
N CYS A 77 2.56 -9.23 8.53
CA CYS A 77 3.47 -8.87 9.62
C CYS A 77 3.55 -10.09 10.54
N HIS A 78 3.68 -9.90 11.86
CA HIS A 78 3.61 -11.02 12.79
C HIS A 78 2.20 -11.63 12.89
N ALA A 79 1.23 -10.88 13.42
CA ALA A 79 -0.17 -11.34 13.58
C ALA A 79 -1.07 -11.07 12.37
N GLY A 80 -0.59 -10.32 11.37
CA GLY A 80 -1.36 -9.94 10.19
C GLY A 80 -2.48 -8.91 10.45
N LEU A 81 -2.36 -8.08 11.50
CA LEU A 81 -3.41 -7.13 11.92
C LEU A 81 -2.98 -5.66 11.77
N GLY A 82 -1.93 -5.23 12.46
CA GLY A 82 -1.47 -3.84 12.48
C GLY A 82 -0.86 -3.38 11.16
N ARG A 83 0.45 -3.65 10.96
CA ARG A 83 1.22 -3.23 9.77
C ARG A 83 0.62 -3.72 8.46
N THR A 84 0.15 -4.98 8.45
CA THR A 84 -0.59 -5.55 7.32
C THR A 84 -1.86 -4.77 6.99
N GLY A 85 -2.67 -4.42 8.00
CA GLY A 85 -3.88 -3.65 7.79
C GLY A 85 -3.59 -2.24 7.25
N VAL A 86 -2.56 -1.59 7.79
CA VAL A 86 -2.12 -0.24 7.36
C VAL A 86 -1.74 -0.22 5.89
N ILE A 87 -0.85 -1.12 5.46
CA ILE A 87 -0.36 -1.09 4.08
C ILE A 87 -1.45 -1.48 3.07
N ILE A 88 -2.36 -2.40 3.44
CA ILE A 88 -3.51 -2.74 2.59
C ILE A 88 -4.45 -1.54 2.48
N ALA A 89 -4.75 -0.84 3.59
CA ALA A 89 -5.58 0.36 3.55
C ALA A 89 -4.94 1.47 2.70
N CYS A 90 -3.64 1.73 2.89
CA CYS A 90 -2.90 2.70 2.07
C CYS A 90 -2.89 2.30 0.58
N TYR A 91 -2.76 1.01 0.26
CA TYR A 91 -2.87 0.53 -1.11
C TYR A 91 -4.25 0.80 -1.71
N LEU A 92 -5.34 0.59 -0.97
CA LEU A 92 -6.70 0.90 -1.44
C LEU A 92 -6.89 2.40 -1.66
N VAL A 93 -6.42 3.25 -0.75
CA VAL A 93 -6.44 4.71 -0.93
C VAL A 93 -5.66 5.11 -2.19
N PHE A 94 -4.50 4.49 -2.42
CA PHE A 94 -3.63 4.76 -3.57
C PHE A 94 -4.26 4.32 -4.90
N ASN A 95 -4.67 3.05 -4.99
CA ASN A 95 -5.12 2.40 -6.23
C ASN A 95 -6.60 2.67 -6.53
N ASN A 96 -7.49 2.49 -5.55
CA ASN A 96 -8.93 2.63 -5.72
C ASN A 96 -9.42 4.07 -5.55
N ARG A 97 -8.57 4.97 -5.05
CA ARG A 97 -8.90 6.39 -4.82
C ARG A 97 -10.08 6.62 -3.87
N ILE A 98 -10.31 5.68 -2.97
CA ILE A 98 -11.28 5.81 -1.87
C ILE A 98 -10.68 6.62 -0.72
N SER A 99 -11.53 7.10 0.18
CA SER A 99 -11.09 7.82 1.37
C SER A 99 -10.36 6.91 2.36
N ALA A 100 -9.56 7.51 3.24
CA ALA A 100 -8.91 6.77 4.33
C ALA A 100 -9.94 6.03 5.19
N GLU A 101 -11.08 6.66 5.49
CA GLU A 101 -12.16 6.07 6.29
C GLU A 101 -12.74 4.82 5.62
N GLU A 102 -13.10 4.90 4.33
CA GLU A 102 -13.62 3.76 3.58
C GLU A 102 -12.60 2.61 3.52
N ALA A 103 -11.32 2.92 3.34
CA ALA A 103 -10.26 1.91 3.32
C ALA A 103 -10.12 1.20 4.68
N ILE A 104 -10.13 1.96 5.78
CA ILE A 104 -10.04 1.42 7.14
C ILE A 104 -11.25 0.52 7.43
N GLN A 105 -12.46 0.99 7.15
CA GLN A 105 -13.68 0.23 7.34
C GLN A 105 -13.68 -1.06 6.52
N TYR A 106 -13.27 -0.98 5.25
CA TYR A 106 -13.17 -2.15 4.39
C TYR A 106 -12.19 -3.19 4.94
N VAL A 107 -10.98 -2.76 5.33
CA VAL A 107 -9.97 -3.69 5.89
C VAL A 107 -10.46 -4.33 7.18
N ARG A 108 -11.07 -3.56 8.09
CA ARG A 108 -11.63 -4.09 9.35
C ARG A 108 -12.82 -5.02 9.13
N PHE A 109 -13.67 -4.73 8.14
CA PHE A 109 -14.77 -5.61 7.75
C PHE A 109 -14.25 -6.95 7.24
N ARG A 110 -13.22 -6.94 6.36
CA ARG A 110 -12.64 -8.17 5.81
C ARG A 110 -11.77 -8.94 6.82
N ARG A 111 -11.16 -8.24 7.78
CA ARG A 111 -10.31 -8.81 8.83
C ARG A 111 -10.50 -8.04 10.14
N PRO A 112 -11.45 -8.46 11.00
CA PRO A 112 -11.69 -7.82 12.29
C PRO A 112 -10.42 -7.73 13.14
N GLY A 113 -10.27 -6.60 13.85
CA GLY A 113 -9.08 -6.31 14.68
C GLY A 113 -7.88 -5.72 13.92
N SER A 114 -7.98 -5.51 12.60
CA SER A 114 -6.91 -4.85 11.82
C SER A 114 -6.80 -3.35 12.12
N ILE A 115 -5.60 -2.78 11.92
CA ILE A 115 -5.30 -1.35 12.18
C ILE A 115 -5.54 -1.05 13.67
N GLN A 116 -4.56 -1.46 14.48
CA GLN A 116 -4.69 -1.69 15.91
C GLN A 116 -4.53 -0.42 16.76
N THR A 117 -3.82 0.61 16.27
CA THR A 117 -3.53 1.83 17.04
C THR A 117 -4.08 3.08 16.38
N GLN A 118 -4.32 4.13 17.17
CA GLN A 118 -4.73 5.43 16.63
C GLN A 118 -3.63 6.08 15.77
N ASN A 119 -2.35 5.81 16.08
CA ASN A 119 -1.24 6.25 15.24
C ASN A 119 -1.33 5.63 13.84
N GLN A 120 -1.68 4.34 13.74
CA GLN A 120 -1.89 3.65 12.46
C GLN A 120 -3.07 4.23 11.68
N VAL A 121 -4.20 4.51 12.34
CA VAL A 121 -5.34 5.21 11.72
C VAL A 121 -4.89 6.58 11.18
N GLY A 122 -4.23 7.38 12.03
CA GLY A 122 -3.72 8.69 11.66
C GLY A 122 -2.71 8.66 10.51
N CYS A 123 -1.91 7.59 10.40
CA CYS A 123 -1.00 7.38 9.28
C CYS A 123 -1.73 7.26 7.94
N ILE A 124 -2.82 6.50 7.89
CA ILE A 124 -3.61 6.30 6.67
C ILE A 124 -4.25 7.64 6.23
N TYR A 125 -4.79 8.42 7.16
CA TYR A 125 -5.29 9.77 6.89
C TYR A 125 -4.20 10.74 6.43
N LYS A 126 -3.01 10.69 7.04
CA LYS A 126 -1.84 11.47 6.58
C LYS A 126 -1.41 11.06 5.17
N PHE A 127 -1.47 9.76 4.86
CA PHE A 127 -1.13 9.23 3.55
C PHE A 127 -2.12 9.67 2.48
N GLU A 128 -3.42 9.65 2.74
CA GLU A 128 -4.44 10.21 1.86
C GLU A 128 -4.16 11.69 1.54
N LYS A 129 -3.92 12.51 2.57
CA LYS A 129 -3.59 13.93 2.41
C LYS A 129 -2.29 14.13 1.62
N TYR A 130 -1.30 13.27 1.85
CA TYR A 130 -0.04 13.30 1.12
C TYR A 130 -0.25 13.00 -0.37
N LEU A 131 -1.07 12.01 -0.72
CA LEU A 131 -1.45 11.73 -2.10
C LEU A 131 -2.25 12.88 -2.74
N TYR A 132 -3.11 13.55 -1.97
CA TYR A 132 -3.90 14.69 -2.46
C TYR A 132 -3.02 15.79 -3.07
N LEU A 133 -1.87 16.09 -2.46
CA LEU A 133 -0.92 17.08 -2.99
C LEU A 133 -0.40 16.75 -4.38
N TYR A 134 -0.29 15.46 -4.70
CA TYR A 134 0.12 14.98 -6.02
C TYR A 134 -1.04 14.85 -7.00
N ARG A 135 -2.28 14.74 -6.51
CA ARG A 135 -3.52 14.68 -7.29
C ARG A 135 -3.99 16.10 -7.61
N ILE A 136 -3.19 16.87 -8.36
CA ILE A 136 -3.70 18.11 -8.92
C ILE A 136 -4.69 17.76 -10.03
N TYR A 137 -5.90 18.30 -9.96
CA TYR A 137 -6.84 18.32 -11.07
C TYR A 137 -6.68 19.66 -11.78
N PHE A 138 -6.45 19.64 -13.11
CA PHE A 138 -6.45 20.87 -13.90
C PHE A 138 -7.82 21.55 -13.75
N GLY A 139 -7.82 22.77 -13.20
CA GLY A 139 -9.00 23.65 -13.14
C GLY A 139 -9.74 23.77 -11.80
N SER A 140 -9.42 22.99 -10.75
CA SER A 140 -10.19 23.08 -9.49
C SER A 140 -9.54 23.94 -8.39
N HIS A 141 -8.21 23.98 -8.24
CA HIS A 141 -7.57 24.82 -7.22
C HIS A 141 -6.16 25.32 -7.62
N GLY A 142 -6.01 26.63 -7.80
CA GLY A 142 -4.71 27.34 -7.89
C GLY A 142 -4.06 27.39 -9.28
N GLN A 143 -3.24 28.42 -9.52
CA GLN A 143 -2.31 28.49 -10.65
C GLN A 143 -1.09 27.60 -10.37
N PHE A 144 -0.77 26.67 -11.28
CA PHE A 144 0.44 25.86 -11.23
C PHE A 144 0.97 25.63 -12.66
N SER A 145 2.27 25.41 -12.81
CA SER A 145 2.87 25.16 -14.13
C SER A 145 2.60 23.73 -14.60
N LEU A 146 2.53 23.53 -15.92
CA LEU A 146 2.47 22.20 -16.54
C LEU A 146 3.62 21.29 -16.07
N GLU A 147 4.82 21.86 -15.89
CA GLU A 147 5.98 21.14 -15.38
C GLU A 147 5.74 20.61 -13.96
N ALA A 148 5.22 21.44 -13.05
CA ALA A 148 4.90 21.04 -11.69
C ALA A 148 3.84 19.92 -11.68
N PHE A 149 2.85 20.00 -12.58
CA PHE A 149 1.85 18.96 -12.76
C PHE A 149 2.46 17.64 -13.21
N LEU A 150 3.26 17.65 -14.27
CA LEU A 150 3.89 16.43 -14.82
C LEU A 150 4.84 15.80 -13.79
N LYS A 151 5.57 16.61 -13.01
CA LYS A 151 6.42 16.12 -11.91
C LYS A 151 5.60 15.37 -10.86
N ARG A 152 4.46 15.91 -10.45
CA ARG A 152 3.57 15.28 -9.46
C ARG A 152 2.84 14.05 -10.02
N GLN A 153 2.37 14.13 -11.26
CA GLN A 153 1.77 12.99 -11.95
C GLN A 153 2.74 11.80 -12.02
N ASN A 154 4.00 12.05 -12.34
CA ASN A 154 5.02 10.99 -12.43
C ASN A 154 5.34 10.33 -11.08
N VAL A 155 4.97 10.94 -9.96
CA VAL A 155 5.06 10.34 -8.63
C VAL A 155 3.91 9.35 -8.41
N LEU A 156 2.70 9.67 -8.88
CA LEU A 156 1.51 8.84 -8.69
C LEU A 156 1.39 7.71 -9.71
N LEU A 157 1.68 8.01 -10.98
CA LEU A 157 1.60 7.03 -12.04
C LEU A 157 2.73 6.02 -11.90
N HIS A 158 2.39 4.78 -12.20
CA HIS A 158 3.31 3.65 -12.14
C HIS A 158 3.05 2.72 -13.33
N GLY A 159 3.95 1.76 -13.54
CA GLY A 159 3.81 0.75 -14.58
C GLY A 159 3.73 1.31 -16.01
N PRO A 160 2.99 0.65 -16.92
CA PRO A 160 2.83 1.08 -18.32
C PRO A 160 2.19 2.46 -18.46
N GLU A 161 1.26 2.81 -17.55
CA GLU A 161 0.57 4.10 -17.58
C GLU A 161 1.54 5.26 -17.37
N ARG A 162 2.46 5.16 -16.40
CA ARG A 162 3.53 6.16 -16.18
C ARG A 162 4.37 6.39 -17.44
N ARG A 163 4.72 5.32 -18.15
CA ARG A 163 5.56 5.41 -19.36
C ARG A 163 4.80 6.13 -20.48
N ARG A 164 3.53 5.76 -20.69
CA ARG A 164 2.67 6.37 -21.71
C ARG A 164 2.38 7.84 -21.43
N LEU A 165 2.20 8.20 -20.16
CA LEU A 165 1.81 9.55 -19.74
C LEU A 165 2.98 10.36 -19.14
N ARG A 166 4.23 9.96 -19.40
CA ARG A 166 5.42 10.60 -18.79
C ARG A 166 5.46 12.11 -18.99
N ASN A 167 5.13 12.55 -20.20
CA ASN A 167 5.13 13.94 -20.64
C ASN A 167 3.73 14.43 -21.05
N ILE A 168 2.69 13.63 -20.82
CA ILE A 168 1.31 13.91 -21.27
C ILE A 168 0.41 14.01 -20.03
N PRO A 169 -0.28 15.14 -19.82
CA PRO A 169 -1.20 15.25 -18.70
C PRO A 169 -2.33 14.21 -18.76
N LYS A 170 -2.52 13.47 -17.67
CA LYS A 170 -3.64 12.55 -17.50
C LYS A 170 -4.89 13.36 -17.22
N VAL A 171 -5.81 13.36 -18.20
CA VAL A 171 -7.15 13.92 -18.02
C VAL A 171 -7.96 12.94 -17.19
N ASN A 172 -8.33 13.33 -15.96
CA ASN A 172 -9.30 12.60 -15.16
C ASN A 172 -10.66 13.25 -15.37
N TYR A 173 -11.61 12.52 -15.95
CA TYR A 173 -13.02 12.92 -15.96
C TYR A 173 -13.61 12.67 -14.57
N PHE A 174 -14.27 13.68 -13.99
CA PHE A 174 -15.01 13.53 -12.73
C PHE A 174 -16.20 12.59 -12.96
N ASN A 175 -16.01 11.30 -12.74
CA ASN A 175 -17.13 10.40 -12.52
C ASN A 175 -17.53 10.53 -11.05
N TYR A 176 -18.66 11.18 -10.79
CA TYR A 176 -19.34 11.25 -9.48
C TYR A 176 -19.82 9.87 -8.95
N PHE A 177 -19.46 8.78 -9.63
CA PHE A 177 -19.79 7.42 -9.23
C PHE A 177 -18.53 6.73 -8.72
N SER A 178 -18.17 7.02 -7.47
CA SER A 178 -17.47 6.03 -6.65
C SER A 178 -18.34 4.78 -6.64
N ILE A 179 -17.88 3.67 -7.23
CA ILE A 179 -18.52 2.38 -7.00
C ILE A 179 -18.31 2.10 -5.51
N PRO A 180 -19.36 2.13 -4.66
CA PRO A 180 -19.16 1.91 -3.24
C PRO A 180 -18.62 0.49 -3.06
N LEU A 181 -17.55 0.34 -2.27
CA LEU A 181 -16.98 -0.96 -1.92
C LEU A 181 -17.95 -1.84 -1.14
N PHE A 182 -19.00 -1.22 -0.59
CA PHE A 182 -20.10 -1.88 0.08
C PHE A 182 -21.34 -1.83 -0.82
N PRO A 183 -22.03 -2.96 -1.07
CA PRO A 183 -23.37 -2.90 -1.63
C PRO A 183 -24.25 -2.10 -0.66
N ARG A 184 -25.00 -1.12 -1.17
CA ARG A 184 -26.04 -0.45 -0.37
C ARG A 184 -27.02 -1.54 0.08
N GLN A 185 -27.23 -1.65 1.39
CA GLN A 185 -28.30 -2.47 1.95
C GLN A 185 -29.66 -1.91 1.52
#